data_AF-A0A921K4I8-F1
#
_entry.id   AF-A0A921K4I8-F1
#
_cell.length_a   1.000
_cell.length_b   1.000
_cell.length_c   1.000
_cell.angle_alpha   90.00
_cell.angle_beta   90.00
_cell.angle_gamma   90.00
#
_symmetry.space_group_name_H-M   'P 1'
#
loop_
_entity.id
_entity.type
_entity.pdbx_description
1 polymer ?
#
loop_
_entity_poly.entity_id
_entity_poly.type
_entity_poly.pdbx_seq_one_letter_code
_entity_poly.pdbx_strand_id
1 'polypeptide(L)'
;MTYNYLQEETKDIIDYIKNELTFTNRLNLLASGKQQATEELNEKLFNVDSVTGNGSGSYTFNTLQAERNLVGNWEILRTAIDELDPSFDAIHKGAEACDVLVRIYLLPTAIDDAITKLWKKDENS
;
A
#
# COMPACT_ATOMS: atom_id res chain seq x y z
N MET A 1 -15.10 0.71 -14.54
CA MET A 1 -14.43 1.67 -13.65
C MET A 1 -13.05 1.10 -13.37
N THR A 2 -12.01 1.91 -13.50
CA THR A 2 -10.61 1.48 -13.26
C THR A 2 -10.41 1.21 -11.77
N TYR A 3 -9.59 0.21 -11.43
CA TYR A 3 -9.22 -0.09 -10.05
C TYR A 3 -8.45 1.08 -9.45
N ASN A 4 -8.83 1.55 -8.25
CA ASN A 4 -8.16 2.68 -7.60
C ASN A 4 -7.16 2.16 -6.56
N TYR A 5 -5.90 2.01 -6.98
CA TYR A 5 -4.82 1.50 -6.12
C TYR A 5 -4.70 2.27 -4.80
N LEU A 6 -4.63 3.60 -4.85
CA LEU A 6 -4.44 4.42 -3.66
C LEU A 6 -5.59 4.23 -2.66
N GLN A 7 -6.82 4.18 -3.15
CA GLN A 7 -8.00 3.99 -2.29
C GLN A 7 -7.99 2.61 -1.61
N GLU A 8 -7.70 1.55 -2.38
CA GLU A 8 -7.71 0.18 -1.85
C GLU A 8 -6.53 -0.06 -0.91
N GLU A 9 -5.33 0.40 -1.25
CA GLU A 9 -4.17 0.30 -0.36
C GLU A 9 -4.37 1.10 0.93
N THR A 10 -4.96 2.31 0.85
CA THR A 10 -5.32 3.06 2.06
C THR A 10 -6.27 2.27 2.97
N LYS A 11 -7.23 1.55 2.38
CA LYS A 11 -8.17 0.71 3.12
C LYS A 11 -7.43 -0.46 3.77
N ASP A 12 -6.56 -1.13 3.02
CA ASP A 12 -5.74 -2.25 3.52
C ASP A 12 -4.89 -1.81 4.74
N ILE A 13 -4.28 -0.62 4.69
CA ILE A 13 -3.51 -0.03 5.80
C ILE A 13 -4.41 0.26 7.01
N ILE A 14 -5.57 0.86 6.80
CA ILE A 14 -6.53 1.14 7.87
C ILE A 14 -6.99 -0.16 8.53
N ASP A 15 -7.27 -1.19 7.74
CA ASP A 15 -7.69 -2.51 8.23
C ASP A 15 -6.55 -3.18 8.99
N TYR A 16 -5.30 -3.09 8.52
CA TYR A 16 -4.12 -3.56 9.25
C TYR A 16 -3.99 -2.88 10.62
N ILE A 17 -4.07 -1.55 10.68
CA ILE A 17 -3.96 -0.80 11.94
C ILE A 17 -5.08 -1.19 12.92
N LYS A 18 -6.29 -1.48 12.41
CA LYS A 18 -7.46 -1.81 13.21
C LYS A 18 -7.51 -3.26 13.69
N ASN A 19 -7.03 -4.19 12.88
CA ASN A 19 -7.25 -5.62 13.11
C ASN A 19 -5.97 -6.33 13.54
N GLU A 20 -4.80 -5.88 13.06
CA GLU A 20 -3.51 -6.55 13.30
C GLU A 20 -2.71 -5.89 14.44
N LEU A 21 -2.87 -4.58 14.65
CA LEU A 21 -2.20 -3.91 15.78
C LEU A 21 -3.00 -4.07 17.08
N THR A 22 -2.29 -4.42 18.15
CA THR A 22 -2.83 -4.36 19.52
C THR A 22 -3.27 -2.95 19.87
N PHE A 23 -4.18 -2.83 20.85
CA PHE A 23 -4.64 -1.52 21.34
C PHE A 23 -3.46 -0.61 21.75
N THR A 24 -2.49 -1.14 22.49
CA THR A 24 -1.31 -0.39 22.93
C THR A 24 -0.45 0.06 21.75
N ASN A 25 -0.20 -0.82 20.77
CA ASN A 25 0.61 -0.45 19.60
C ASN A 25 -0.07 0.64 18.78
N ARG A 26 -1.40 0.55 18.62
CA ARG A 26 -2.17 1.60 17.93
C ARG A 26 -2.10 2.94 18.67
N LEU A 27 -2.28 2.93 20.00
CA LEU A 27 -2.21 4.15 20.79
C LEU A 27 -0.83 4.81 20.69
N ASN A 28 0.24 4.02 20.80
CA ASN A 28 1.61 4.51 20.68
C ASN A 28 1.89 5.08 19.29
N LEU A 29 1.44 4.40 18.23
CA LEU A 29 1.58 4.84 16.85
C LEU A 29 0.86 6.18 16.61
N LEU A 30 -0.36 6.35 17.11
CA LEU A 30 -1.09 7.60 16.93
C LEU A 30 -0.51 8.74 17.78
N ALA A 31 0.07 8.42 18.94
CA ALA A 31 0.70 9.39 19.84
C ALA A 31 2.12 9.81 19.42
N SER A 32 2.80 9.03 18.57
CA SER A 32 4.18 9.33 18.11
C SER A 32 4.26 10.50 17.13
N GLY A 33 3.11 10.96 16.62
CA GLY A 33 3.01 12.03 15.64
C GLY A 33 3.18 11.55 14.20
N LYS A 34 2.80 12.40 13.24
CA LYS A 34 2.52 11.97 11.86
C LYS A 34 3.73 11.39 11.17
N GLN A 35 4.86 12.09 11.31
CA GLN A 35 6.11 11.72 10.66
C GLN A 35 6.62 10.38 11.17
N GLN A 36 6.74 10.22 12.50
CA GLN A 36 7.24 8.98 13.10
C GLN A 36 6.32 7.79 12.79
N ALA A 37 4.99 7.99 12.87
CA ALA A 37 4.02 6.96 12.50
C ALA A 37 4.14 6.56 11.02
N THR A 38 4.40 7.52 10.14
CA THR A 38 4.57 7.26 8.70
C THR A 38 5.84 6.45 8.43
N GLU A 39 6.95 6.81 9.05
CA GLU A 39 8.23 6.08 8.93
C GLU A 39 8.10 4.64 9.45
N GLU A 40 7.53 4.44 10.64
CA GLU A 40 7.32 3.11 11.24
C GLU A 40 6.40 2.23 10.36
N LEU A 41 5.30 2.79 9.86
CA LEU A 41 4.40 2.05 8.99
C LEU A 41 5.02 1.74 7.63
N ASN A 42 5.83 2.63 7.05
CA ASN A 42 6.50 2.35 5.77
C ASN A 42 7.42 1.13 5.91
N GLU A 43 8.29 1.13 6.92
CA GLU A 43 9.22 0.00 7.15
C GLU A 43 8.46 -1.31 7.38
N LYS A 44 7.37 -1.26 8.17
CA LYS A 44 6.62 -2.44 8.54
C LYS A 44 5.79 -3.00 7.39
N LEU A 45 5.02 -2.14 6.72
CA LEU A 45 4.03 -2.54 5.73
C LEU A 45 4.64 -2.87 4.38
N PHE A 46 5.88 -2.42 4.13
CA PHE A 46 6.61 -2.73 2.89
C PHE A 46 6.58 -4.21 2.54
N ASN A 47 6.68 -5.12 3.51
CA ASN A 47 6.66 -6.57 3.31
C ASN A 47 5.36 -7.28 3.74
N VAL A 48 4.30 -6.54 4.07
CA VAL A 48 3.02 -7.14 4.47
C VAL A 48 2.22 -7.48 3.22
N ASP A 49 2.02 -8.78 2.98
CA ASP A 49 1.36 -9.25 1.75
C ASP A 49 -0.06 -8.72 1.58
N SER A 50 -0.80 -8.52 2.68
CA SER A 50 -2.14 -7.94 2.66
C SER A 50 -2.18 -6.43 2.37
N VAL A 51 -1.02 -5.77 2.24
CA VAL A 51 -0.92 -4.35 1.86
C VAL A 51 -0.21 -4.22 0.51
N THR A 52 1.04 -4.67 0.42
CA THR A 52 1.86 -4.48 -0.78
C THR A 52 2.02 -5.75 -1.62
N GLY A 53 1.99 -6.93 -0.98
CA GLY A 53 2.35 -8.19 -1.64
C GLY A 53 3.86 -8.42 -1.83
N ASN A 54 4.73 -7.54 -1.31
CA ASN A 54 6.17 -7.62 -1.59
C ASN A 54 6.85 -8.84 -0.91
N GLY A 55 6.35 -9.27 0.24
CA GLY A 55 6.93 -10.40 0.98
C GLY A 55 6.86 -11.70 0.19
N SER A 56 5.74 -11.91 -0.52
CA SER A 56 5.49 -13.09 -1.36
C SER A 56 5.76 -12.86 -2.85
N GLY A 57 5.80 -11.61 -3.30
CA GLY A 57 5.79 -11.24 -4.72
C GLY A 57 4.38 -11.19 -5.35
N SER A 58 3.31 -11.31 -4.55
CA SER A 58 1.94 -11.13 -5.01
C SER A 58 1.00 -10.67 -3.89
N TYR A 59 0.29 -9.56 -4.14
CA TYR A 59 -0.80 -9.10 -3.29
C TYR A 59 -2.07 -9.93 -3.47
N THR A 60 -2.42 -10.26 -4.71
CA THR A 60 -3.68 -10.95 -5.04
C THR A 60 -3.59 -12.47 -4.91
N PHE A 61 -2.37 -13.03 -4.94
CA PHE A 61 -2.10 -14.45 -5.18
C PHE A 61 -2.89 -15.02 -6.36
N ASN A 62 -3.16 -14.16 -7.36
CA ASN A 62 -3.98 -14.46 -8.52
C ASN A 62 -3.61 -13.53 -9.68
N THR A 63 -2.94 -14.09 -10.68
CA THR A 63 -2.45 -13.36 -11.85
C THR A 63 -3.58 -12.65 -12.62
N LEU A 64 -4.73 -13.30 -12.82
CA LEU A 64 -5.86 -12.68 -13.54
C LEU A 64 -6.45 -11.48 -12.77
N GLN A 65 -6.49 -11.55 -11.45
CA GLN A 65 -6.93 -10.42 -10.64
C GLN A 65 -5.91 -9.27 -10.68
N ALA A 66 -4.61 -9.57 -10.65
CA ALA A 66 -3.57 -8.55 -10.81
C ALA A 66 -3.65 -7.86 -12.18
N GLU A 67 -3.88 -8.62 -13.27
CA GLU A 67 -4.12 -8.06 -14.60
C GLU A 67 -5.31 -7.09 -14.59
N ARG A 68 -6.43 -7.47 -13.96
CA ARG A 68 -7.62 -6.62 -13.85
C ARG A 68 -7.35 -5.34 -13.06
N ASN A 69 -6.54 -5.39 -12.00
CA ASN A 69 -6.14 -4.20 -11.26
C ASN A 69 -5.33 -3.24 -12.14
N LEU A 70 -4.47 -3.77 -13.02
CA LEU A 70 -3.63 -2.98 -13.93
C LEU A 70 -4.40 -2.35 -15.10
N VAL A 71 -5.54 -2.89 -15.51
CA VAL A 71 -6.34 -2.36 -16.63
C VAL A 71 -6.68 -0.89 -16.37
N GLY A 72 -6.06 0.01 -17.13
CA GLY A 72 -6.26 1.46 -17.02
C GLY A 72 -5.31 2.19 -16.07
N ASN A 73 -4.38 1.48 -15.42
CA ASN A 73 -3.41 2.03 -14.46
C ASN A 73 -1.94 2.01 -14.96
N TRP A 74 -1.73 1.79 -16.27
CA TRP A 74 -0.39 1.66 -16.87
C TRP A 74 0.52 2.89 -16.68
N GLU A 75 -0.05 4.10 -16.61
CA GLU A 75 0.72 5.32 -16.35
C GLU A 75 1.29 5.36 -14.92
N ILE A 76 0.55 4.83 -13.94
CA ILE A 76 1.04 4.70 -12.56
C ILE A 76 2.14 3.64 -12.52
N LEU A 77 1.95 2.50 -13.20
CA LEU A 77 3.00 1.49 -13.32
C LEU A 77 4.27 2.06 -13.96
N ARG A 78 4.15 2.84 -15.04
CA ARG A 78 5.31 3.50 -15.66
C ARG A 78 6.04 4.39 -14.66
N THR A 79 5.30 5.21 -13.91
CA THR A 79 5.88 6.10 -12.90
C THR A 79 6.58 5.31 -11.80
N ALA A 80 5.97 4.21 -11.33
CA ALA A 80 6.57 3.33 -10.34
C ALA A 80 7.87 2.68 -10.84
N ILE A 81 7.92 2.25 -12.11
CA ILE A 81 9.13 1.73 -12.76
C ILE A 81 10.21 2.83 -12.80
N ASP A 82 9.88 4.01 -13.30
CA ASP A 82 10.84 5.12 -13.46
C ASP A 82 11.44 5.57 -12.12
N GLU A 83 10.67 5.54 -11.04
CA GLU A 83 11.10 6.02 -9.72
C GLU A 83 11.77 4.94 -8.86
N LEU A 84 11.34 3.67 -8.95
CA LEU A 84 11.79 2.62 -8.03
C LEU A 84 12.77 1.62 -8.65
N ASP A 85 12.52 1.18 -9.89
CA ASP A 85 13.34 0.20 -10.59
C ASP A 85 13.26 0.41 -12.11
N PRO A 86 14.07 1.33 -12.68
CA PRO A 86 14.08 1.58 -14.12
C PRO A 86 14.49 0.36 -14.98
N SER A 87 15.01 -0.69 -14.35
CA SER A 87 15.37 -1.95 -15.01
C SER A 87 14.25 -3.01 -14.95
N PHE A 88 13.10 -2.67 -14.36
CA PHE A 88 11.99 -3.58 -14.17
C PHE A 88 11.36 -3.99 -15.51
N ASP A 89 11.49 -5.27 -15.85
CA ASP A 89 10.89 -5.85 -17.04
C ASP A 89 9.47 -6.36 -16.74
N ALA A 90 8.47 -5.49 -16.95
CA ALA A 90 7.07 -5.81 -16.69
C ALA A 90 6.56 -7.05 -17.45
N ILE A 91 7.07 -7.32 -18.65
CA ILE A 91 6.63 -8.45 -19.47
C ILE A 91 7.15 -9.77 -18.90
N HIS A 92 8.43 -9.82 -18.51
CA HIS A 92 9.02 -11.01 -17.91
C HIS A 92 8.61 -11.23 -16.46
N LYS A 93 8.41 -10.16 -15.69
CA LYS A 93 8.01 -10.22 -14.27
C LYS A 93 6.53 -10.57 -14.10
N GLY A 94 5.68 -10.18 -15.04
CA GLY A 94 4.26 -10.49 -15.04
C GLY A 94 3.41 -9.57 -14.16
N ALA A 95 2.10 -9.78 -14.23
CA ALA A 95 1.10 -8.87 -13.67
C ALA A 95 1.17 -8.73 -12.14
N GLU A 96 1.44 -9.81 -11.40
CA GLU A 96 1.50 -9.75 -9.93
C GLU A 96 2.67 -8.89 -9.45
N ALA A 97 3.84 -9.01 -10.07
CA ALA A 97 4.98 -8.18 -9.76
C ALA A 97 4.73 -6.70 -10.14
N CYS A 98 4.02 -6.45 -11.24
CA CYS A 98 3.61 -5.08 -11.62
C CYS A 98 2.62 -4.49 -10.59
N ASP A 99 1.66 -5.27 -10.13
CA ASP A 99 0.68 -4.88 -9.09
C ASP A 99 1.40 -4.53 -7.77
N VAL A 100 2.35 -5.38 -7.36
CA VAL A 100 3.21 -5.15 -6.18
C VAL A 100 4.03 -3.87 -6.32
N LEU A 101 4.65 -3.64 -7.48
CA LEU A 101 5.47 -2.44 -7.71
C LEU A 101 4.64 -1.15 -7.59
N VAL A 102 3.42 -1.13 -8.13
CA VAL A 102 2.50 0.00 -8.01
C VAL A 102 2.12 0.25 -6.55
N ARG A 103 1.85 -0.81 -5.77
CA ARG A 103 1.54 -0.70 -4.34
C ARG A 103 2.72 -0.14 -3.55
N ILE A 104 3.94 -0.67 -3.76
CA ILE A 104 5.15 -0.14 -3.13
C ILE A 104 5.33 1.35 -3.43
N TYR A 105 5.08 1.77 -4.68
CA TYR A 105 5.16 3.19 -5.08
C TYR A 105 4.16 4.08 -4.34
N LEU A 106 2.94 3.60 -4.13
CA LEU A 106 1.88 4.36 -3.50
C LEU A 106 1.88 4.29 -1.97
N LEU A 107 2.57 3.30 -1.38
CA LEU A 107 2.60 3.02 0.05
C LEU A 107 2.82 4.28 0.92
N PRO A 108 3.80 5.17 0.67
CA PRO A 108 4.00 6.36 1.50
C PRO A 108 2.78 7.29 1.50
N THR A 109 2.16 7.47 0.33
CA THR A 109 0.97 8.32 0.16
C THR A 109 -0.26 7.66 0.79
N ALA A 110 -0.42 6.36 0.62
CA ALA A 110 -1.52 5.60 1.20
C ALA A 110 -1.47 5.60 2.74
N ILE A 111 -0.26 5.55 3.33
CA ILE A 111 -0.05 5.69 4.78
C ILE A 111 -0.47 7.08 5.27
N ASP A 112 -0.05 8.14 4.57
CA ASP A 112 -0.41 9.53 4.91
C ASP A 112 -1.94 9.73 4.95
N ASP A 113 -2.62 9.21 3.93
CA ASP A 113 -4.08 9.21 3.82
C ASP A 113 -4.74 8.39 4.94
N ALA A 114 -4.20 7.22 5.25
CA ALA A 114 -4.72 6.34 6.30
C ALA A 114 -4.63 7.01 7.68
N ILE A 115 -3.47 7.54 8.05
CA ILE A 115 -3.25 8.26 9.32
C ILE A 115 -4.19 9.47 9.41
N THR A 116 -4.25 10.27 8.34
CA THR A 116 -5.11 11.47 8.29
C THR A 116 -6.59 11.10 8.49
N LYS A 117 -7.06 10.00 7.89
CA LYS A 117 -8.44 9.52 8.05
C LYS A 117 -8.72 9.00 9.47
N LEU A 118 -7.76 8.32 10.10
CA LEU A 118 -7.90 7.82 11.46
C LEU A 118 -8.01 8.98 12.47
N TRP A 119 -7.14 9.99 12.38
CA TRP A 119 -7.21 11.14 13.28
C TRP A 119 -8.45 12.00 13.11
N LYS A 120 -8.89 12.25 11.87
CA LYS A 120 -10.17 12.95 11.64
C LYS A 120 -11.36 12.21 12.25
N LYS A 121 -11.29 10.89 12.37
CA LYS A 121 -12.36 10.11 13.01
C LYS A 121 -12.33 10.25 14.53
N ASP A 122 -11.15 10.32 15.13
CA ASP A 122 -10.98 10.52 16.57
C ASP A 122 -11.42 11.93 17.03
N GLU A 123 -11.26 12.95 16.18
CA GLU A 123 -11.77 14.31 16.46
C GLU A 123 -13.31 14.42 16.40
N ASN A 124 -13.98 13.49 15.72
CA ASN A 124 -15.43 13.47 15.52
C ASN A 124 -16.16 12.36 16.31
N SER A 125 -15.46 11.64 17.20
CA SER A 125 -16.00 10.55 18.04
C SER A 125 -16.07 10.98 19.51
#